data_AF-A0A6B3ESP0-F1
#
_entry.id   AF-A0A6B3ESP0-F1
#
_cell.length_a   1.000
_cell.length_b   1.000
_cell.length_c   1.000
_cell.angle_alpha   90.00
_cell.angle_beta   90.00
_cell.angle_gamma   90.00
#
_symmetry.space_group_name_H-M   'P 1'
#
loop_
_entity.id
_entity.type
_entity.pdbx_description
1 polymer ?
#
loop_
_entity_poly.entity_id
_entity_poly.type
_entity_poly.pdbx_seq_one_letter_code
_entity_poly.pdbx_strand_id
1 'polypeptide(L)'
;CPGLTVLATSREPLGVPGEAVRPVDPLPAAEAVRLFGERGAAVRPGFTLAEDPDAVAEICRRLDGLPLAIELAAARLRLLGPRQLAERLDDRFRLLTGGSRTVLPRQQTLRAVVDWS
;
A
#
# COMPACT_ATOMS: atom_id res chain seq x y z
N CYS A 1 27.78 -20.82 -21.48
CA CYS A 1 27.78 -20.52 -20.04
C CYS A 1 26.82 -21.47 -19.31
N PRO A 2 27.24 -22.69 -18.96
CA PRO A 2 26.44 -23.55 -18.10
C PRO A 2 26.32 -22.93 -16.70
N GLY A 3 25.09 -22.64 -16.24
CA GLY A 3 24.83 -22.06 -14.91
C GLY A 3 24.39 -20.59 -14.85
N LEU A 4 24.22 -19.90 -15.99
CA LEU A 4 23.66 -18.54 -15.99
C LEU A 4 22.20 -18.56 -15.50
N THR A 5 21.90 -17.75 -14.49
CA THR A 5 20.53 -17.51 -14.00
C THR A 5 20.19 -16.03 -14.18
N VAL A 6 19.02 -15.73 -14.72
CA VAL A 6 18.52 -14.36 -14.91
C VAL A 6 17.34 -14.14 -13.97
N LEU A 7 17.38 -13.07 -13.19
CA LEU A 7 16.23 -12.54 -12.45
C LEU A 7 15.74 -11.27 -13.15
N ALA A 8 14.50 -11.28 -13.60
CA ALA A 8 13.83 -10.12 -14.18
C ALA A 8 12.59 -9.78 -13.37
N THR A 9 12.29 -8.49 -13.25
CA THR A 9 11.05 -7.99 -12.66
C THR A 9 10.21 -7.32 -13.74
N SER A 10 8.94 -7.69 -13.83
CA SER A 10 7.99 -7.18 -14.81
C SER A 10 6.58 -7.18 -14.21
N ARG A 11 5.66 -6.43 -14.81
CA ARG A 11 4.23 -6.48 -14.46
C ARG A 11 3.49 -7.63 -15.15
N GLU A 12 4.10 -8.20 -16.19
CA GLU A 12 3.58 -9.30 -16.98
C GLU A 12 4.70 -10.33 -17.21
N PRO A 13 4.37 -11.63 -17.31
CA PRO A 13 5.36 -12.65 -17.66
C PRO A 13 6.11 -12.30 -18.95
N LEU A 14 7.39 -12.68 -19.04
CA LEU A 14 8.21 -12.44 -20.23
C LEU A 14 7.84 -13.37 -21.39
N GLY A 15 7.19 -14.51 -21.11
CA GLY A 15 6.70 -15.45 -22.11
C GLY A 15 7.81 -16.25 -22.81
N VAL A 16 8.98 -16.38 -22.18
CA VAL A 16 10.14 -17.06 -22.76
C VAL A 16 10.18 -18.54 -22.35
N PRO A 17 10.69 -19.44 -23.21
CA PRO A 17 10.86 -20.84 -22.85
C PRO A 17 11.73 -21.02 -21.59
N GLY A 18 11.23 -21.81 -20.63
CA GLY A 18 11.92 -22.05 -19.36
C GLY A 18 11.69 -20.96 -18.29
N GLU A 19 10.81 -19.98 -18.54
CA GLU A 19 10.43 -18.99 -17.52
C GLU A 19 9.76 -19.64 -16.30
N ALA A 20 10.21 -19.25 -15.11
CA ALA A 20 9.57 -19.56 -13.83
C ALA A 20 9.02 -18.26 -13.21
N VAL A 21 7.70 -18.09 -13.24
CA VAL A 21 7.04 -16.90 -12.69
C VAL A 21 6.88 -17.03 -11.18
N ARG A 22 7.28 -15.98 -10.45
CA ARG A 22 7.04 -15.83 -9.01
C ARG A 22 6.19 -14.59 -8.76
N PRO A 23 4.89 -14.73 -8.46
CA PRO A 23 4.06 -13.58 -8.16
C PRO A 23 4.53 -12.90 -6.87
N VAL A 24 4.46 -11.57 -6.85
CA VAL A 24 4.71 -10.77 -5.65
C VAL A 24 3.36 -10.39 -5.06
N ASP A 25 3.00 -11.04 -3.96
CA ASP A 25 1.75 -10.77 -3.26
C ASP A 25 1.84 -9.48 -2.43
N PRO A 26 0.69 -8.84 -2.10
CA PRO A 26 0.66 -7.74 -1.15
C PRO A 26 1.22 -8.16 0.21
N LEU A 27 1.59 -7.17 1.03
CA LEU A 27 2.07 -7.45 2.39
C LEU A 27 0.95 -8.09 3.22
N PRO A 28 1.26 -9.16 3.98
CA PRO A 28 0.34 -9.61 5.00
C PRO A 28 0.14 -8.52 6.07
N ALA A 29 -0.97 -8.63 6.82
CA ALA A 29 -1.43 -7.56 7.68
C ALA A 29 -0.39 -7.12 8.73
N ALA A 30 0.36 -8.05 9.31
CA ALA A 30 1.38 -7.75 10.29
C ALA A 30 2.54 -6.94 9.70
N GLU A 31 3.01 -7.30 8.50
CA GLU A 31 4.05 -6.59 7.79
C GLU A 31 3.59 -5.23 7.28
N ALA A 32 2.32 -5.11 6.87
CA ALA A 32 1.71 -3.84 6.49
C ALA A 32 1.67 -2.86 7.66
N VAL A 33 1.23 -3.31 8.84
CA VAL A 33 1.21 -2.52 10.08
C VAL A 33 2.62 -2.14 10.51
N ARG A 34 3.57 -3.08 10.45
CA ARG A 34 4.98 -2.80 10.75
C ARG A 34 5.54 -1.74 9.82
N LEU A 35 5.32 -1.86 8.51
CA LEU A 35 5.76 -0.86 7.52
C LEU A 35 5.15 0.52 7.83
N PHE A 36 3.85 0.58 8.13
CA PHE A 36 3.21 1.84 8.50
C PHE A 36 3.85 2.47 9.75
N GLY A 37 4.16 1.65 10.75
CA GLY A 37 4.89 2.06 11.96
C GLY A 37 6.25 2.67 11.66
N GLU A 38 7.08 1.95 10.90
CA GLU A 38 8.43 2.39 10.50
C GLU A 38 8.38 3.71 9.72
N ARG A 39 7.48 3.81 8.73
CA ARG A 39 7.36 5.02 7.90
C ARG A 39 6.77 6.19 8.68
N GLY A 40 5.80 5.92 9.56
CA GLY A 40 5.21 6.94 10.42
C GLY A 40 6.24 7.53 11.39
N ALA A 41 7.06 6.69 12.02
CA ALA A 41 8.11 7.13 12.93
C ALA A 41 9.19 7.95 12.20
N ALA A 42 9.50 7.59 10.95
CA ALA A 42 10.44 8.34 10.12
C ALA A 42 9.95 9.75 9.75
N VAL A 43 8.63 9.96 9.63
CA VAL A 43 8.08 11.27 9.24
C VAL A 43 7.55 12.11 10.41
N ARG A 44 7.17 11.48 11.53
CA ARG A 44 6.70 12.11 12.76
C ARG A 44 7.40 11.49 13.97
N PRO A 45 8.46 12.13 14.49
CA PRO A 45 9.13 11.67 15.71
C PRO A 45 8.15 11.47 16.86
N GLY A 46 8.29 10.36 17.58
CA GLY A 46 7.41 9.99 18.69
C GLY A 46 6.11 9.28 18.26
N PHE A 47 5.84 9.12 16.96
CA PHE A 47 4.73 8.27 16.51
C PHE A 47 4.92 6.84 16.98
N THR A 48 3.87 6.26 17.56
CA THR A 48 3.81 4.84 17.87
C THR A 48 2.51 4.22 17.37
N LEU A 49 2.56 2.94 17.01
CA LEU A 49 1.38 2.16 16.66
C LEU A 49 0.35 2.09 17.79
N ALA A 50 0.78 2.29 19.04
CA ALA A 50 -0.07 2.24 20.22
C ALA A 50 -1.00 3.46 20.36
N GLU A 51 -0.79 4.54 19.58
CA GLU A 51 -1.67 5.71 19.63
C GLU A 51 -3.10 5.40 19.19
N ASP A 52 -3.25 4.57 18.15
CA ASP A 52 -4.56 4.09 17.68
C ASP A 52 -4.38 2.80 16.83
N PRO A 53 -4.22 1.63 17.49
CA PRO A 53 -3.97 0.37 16.79
C PRO A 53 -5.09 0.00 15.80
N ASP A 54 -6.34 0.29 16.15
CA ASP A 54 -7.51 -0.01 15.33
C ASP A 54 -7.53 0.84 14.06
N ALA A 55 -7.26 2.14 14.18
CA ALA A 55 -7.16 3.02 13.00
C ALA A 55 -6.00 2.61 12.09
N VAL A 56 -4.85 2.20 12.65
CA VAL A 56 -3.71 1.73 11.85
C VAL A 56 -4.06 0.44 11.10
N ALA A 57 -4.65 -0.54 11.78
CA ALA A 57 -5.08 -1.78 11.15
C ALA A 57 -6.08 -1.51 10.01
N GLU A 58 -7.01 -0.59 10.22
CA GLU A 58 -8.00 -0.18 9.22
C GLU A 58 -7.36 0.50 8.01
N ILE A 59 -6.39 1.40 8.23
CA ILE A 59 -5.61 2.02 7.15
C ILE A 59 -4.91 0.94 6.32
N CYS A 60 -4.14 0.05 6.96
CA CYS A 60 -3.40 -1.01 6.26
C CYS A 60 -4.32 -1.93 5.46
N ARG A 61 -5.50 -2.27 6.01
CA ARG A 61 -6.52 -3.07 5.35
C ARG A 61 -7.10 -2.37 4.11
N ARG A 62 -7.44 -1.09 4.22
CA ARG A 62 -8.00 -0.31 3.11
C ARG A 62 -7.00 -0.02 1.99
N LEU A 63 -5.72 -0.07 2.32
CA LEU A 63 -4.63 0.07 1.36
C LEU A 63 -4.22 -1.27 0.73
N ASP A 64 -5.00 -2.34 0.95
CA ASP A 64 -4.83 -3.69 0.40
C ASP A 64 -3.44 -4.30 0.66
N GLY A 65 -2.73 -3.85 1.71
CA GLY A 65 -1.35 -4.29 1.97
C GLY A 65 -0.33 -3.82 0.90
N LEU A 66 -0.67 -2.85 0.06
CA LEU A 66 0.21 -2.35 -1.01
C LEU A 66 1.32 -1.46 -0.40
N PRO A 67 2.61 -1.85 -0.48
CA PRO A 67 3.69 -1.14 0.22
C PRO A 67 3.73 0.36 -0.10
N LEU A 68 3.69 0.73 -1.37
CA LEU A 68 3.76 2.13 -1.79
C LEU A 68 2.55 2.95 -1.30
N ALA A 69 1.36 2.36 -1.29
CA ALA A 69 0.17 3.03 -0.78
C ALA A 69 0.29 3.32 0.73
N ILE A 70 0.85 2.35 1.48
CA ILE A 70 1.14 2.48 2.92
C ILE A 70 2.17 3.57 3.17
N GLU A 71 3.26 3.62 2.40
CA GLU A 71 4.29 4.66 2.54
C GLU A 71 3.73 6.06 2.32
N LEU A 72 2.95 6.24 1.26
CA LEU A 72 2.32 7.51 0.93
C LEU A 72 1.26 7.92 1.97
N ALA A 73 0.52 6.96 2.54
CA ALA A 73 -0.40 7.22 3.64
C ALA A 73 0.36 7.65 4.91
N ALA A 74 1.41 6.90 5.28
CA ALA A 74 2.23 7.20 6.45
C ALA A 74 2.87 8.60 6.37
N ALA A 75 3.30 9.04 5.18
CA ALA A 75 3.84 10.40 4.97
C ALA A 75 2.90 11.53 5.44
N ARG A 76 1.58 11.26 5.47
CA ARG A 76 0.56 12.24 5.90
C ARG A 76 0.41 12.35 7.41
N LEU A 77 1.07 11.50 8.19
CA LEU A 77 1.05 11.58 9.65
C LEU A 77 1.64 12.88 10.20
N ARG A 78 2.42 13.62 9.39
CA ARG A 78 2.89 14.98 9.70
C ARG A 78 1.75 15.98 9.93
N LEU A 79 0.62 15.76 9.29
CA LEU A 79 -0.53 16.66 9.30
C LEU A 79 -1.74 16.05 9.99
N LEU A 80 -1.88 14.71 9.94
CA LEU A 80 -3.07 13.98 10.37
C LEU A 80 -2.73 12.91 11.41
N GLY A 81 -3.59 12.75 12.41
CA GLY A 81 -3.56 11.57 13.27
C GLY A 81 -4.02 10.30 12.52
N PRO A 82 -3.70 9.09 13.03
CA PRO A 82 -4.15 7.84 12.41
C PRO A 82 -5.66 7.78 12.17
N ARG A 83 -6.48 8.20 13.15
CA ARG A 83 -7.94 8.20 13.02
C ARG A 83 -8.45 9.10 11.90
N GLN A 84 -7.94 10.34 11.82
CA GLN A 84 -8.29 11.30 10.76
C GLN A 84 -7.86 10.80 9.37
N LEU A 85 -6.73 10.10 9.29
CA LEU A 85 -6.27 9.49 8.06
C LEU A 85 -7.19 8.33 7.63
N ALA A 86 -7.62 7.48 8.57
CA ALA A 86 -8.56 6.40 8.31
C ALA A 86 -9.92 6.93 7.80
N GLU A 87 -10.48 7.94 8.47
CA GLU A 87 -11.74 8.60 8.07
C GLU A 87 -11.67 9.13 6.62
N ARG A 88 -10.59 9.85 6.28
CA ARG A 88 -10.44 10.40 4.93
C ARG A 88 -10.22 9.36 3.83
N LEU A 89 -9.63 8.21 4.16
CA LEU A 89 -9.59 7.10 3.23
C LEU A 89 -11.02 6.57 2.96
N ASP A 90 -11.90 6.53 3.98
CA ASP A 90 -13.30 6.06 3.82
C ASP A 90 -14.04 6.87 2.77
N ASP A 91 -14.02 8.19 2.94
CA ASP A 91 -14.79 9.12 2.11
C ASP A 91 -14.34 9.05 0.65
N ARG A 92 -13.03 8.98 0.41
CA ARG A 92 -12.46 8.97 -0.95
C ARG A 92 -12.62 7.61 -1.64
N PHE A 93 -12.47 6.49 -0.93
CA PHE A 93 -12.76 5.18 -1.51
C PHE A 93 -14.25 5.03 -1.82
N ARG A 94 -15.15 5.56 -0.99
CA ARG A 94 -16.59 5.63 -1.31
C ARG A 94 -16.86 6.46 -2.57
N LEU A 95 -16.20 7.61 -2.71
CA LEU A 95 -16.34 8.46 -3.90
C LEU A 95 -15.81 7.78 -5.18
N LEU A 96 -14.68 7.06 -5.10
CA LEU A 96 -14.06 6.39 -6.26
C LEU A 96 -14.81 5.11 -6.67
N THR A 97 -15.31 4.35 -5.71
CA THR A 97 -16.10 3.11 -5.98
C THR A 97 -17.49 3.42 -6.54
N GLY A 98 -18.05 4.60 -6.27
CA GLY A 98 -19.30 5.07 -6.88
C GLY A 98 -19.18 5.55 -8.33
N GLY A 99 -17.96 5.84 -8.83
CA GLY A 99 -17.76 6.60 -10.08
C GLY A 99 -17.13 5.88 -11.27
N SER A 100 -16.43 4.74 -11.10
CA SER A 100 -15.72 4.11 -12.23
C SER A 100 -15.59 2.59 -12.10
N ARG A 101 -16.30 1.87 -12.97
CA ARG A 101 -16.34 0.39 -13.03
C ARG A 101 -15.23 -0.24 -13.89
N THR A 102 -14.19 0.50 -14.31
CA THR A 102 -13.28 0.03 -15.38
C THR A 102 -11.79 0.04 -15.07
N VAL A 103 -11.36 0.20 -13.80
CA VAL A 103 -9.93 0.13 -13.42
C VAL A 103 -9.68 -1.10 -12.55
N LEU A 104 -8.62 -1.86 -12.86
CA LEU A 104 -8.18 -3.03 -12.07
C LEU A 104 -8.01 -2.64 -10.57
N PRO A 105 -8.47 -3.46 -9.61
CA PRO A 105 -8.57 -3.08 -8.20
C PRO A 105 -7.29 -2.46 -7.60
N ARG A 106 -6.12 -3.00 -7.95
CA ARG A 106 -4.82 -2.55 -7.40
C ARG A 106 -4.40 -1.12 -7.84
N GLN A 107 -4.85 -0.67 -9.02
CA GLN A 107 -4.54 0.69 -9.49
C GLN A 107 -5.46 1.74 -8.86
N GLN A 108 -6.66 1.34 -8.41
CA GLN A 108 -7.59 2.24 -7.74
C GLN A 108 -7.01 2.72 -6.40
N THR A 109 -6.40 1.82 -5.61
CA THR A 109 -5.82 2.13 -4.31
C THR A 109 -4.61 3.08 -4.41
N LEU A 110 -3.74 2.89 -5.41
CA LEU A 110 -2.62 3.81 -5.67
C LEU A 110 -3.10 5.18 -6.16
N ARG A 111 -4.04 5.20 -7.11
CA ARG A 111 -4.59 6.45 -7.64
C ARG A 111 -5.38 7.21 -6.57
N ALA A 112 -6.14 6.50 -5.74
CA ALA A 112 -6.82 7.07 -4.58
C ALA A 112 -5.84 7.76 -3.64
N VAL A 113 -4.64 7.20 -3.42
CA VAL A 113 -3.61 7.80 -2.57
C VAL A 113 -2.86 8.94 -3.27
N VAL A 114 -2.79 8.95 -4.61
CA VAL A 114 -2.13 9.99 -5.42
C VAL A 114 -3.06 11.19 -5.71
N ASP A 115 -4.36 10.98 -5.92
CA ASP A 115 -5.37 12.00 -6.23
C ASP A 115 -5.62 12.98 -5.05
N TRP A 116 -4.90 12.84 -3.94
CA TRP A 116 -4.84 13.75 -2.79
C TRP A 116 -3.89 14.93 -3.02
N SER A 117 -3.99 15.54 -4.21
CA SER A 117 -3.42 16.87 -4.51
C SER A 117 -4.52 17.93 -4.49
#